data_AF-A0A1L9VPR1-F1
#
_entry.id   AF-A0A1L9VPR1-F1
#
_cell.length_a   1.000
_cell.length_b   1.000
_cell.length_c   1.000
_cell.angle_alpha   90.00
_cell.angle_beta   90.00
_cell.angle_gamma   90.00
#
_symmetry.space_group_name_H-M   'P 1'
#
loop_
_entity.id
_entity.type
_entity.pdbx_description
1 polymer ?
#
loop_
_entity_poly.entity_id
_entity_poly.type
_entity_poly.pdbx_seq_one_letter_code
_entity_poly.pdbx_strand_id
1 'polypeptide(L)'
;MQQRIHNTSIPQPPLLPSSLIFQATTTSSTKMSEPLSPTEDLSSLTAPDWPSTYTTQALAWFRELRLKISSIIHRLTKTLEAALQVYQETNSQEHPRYRDLQGVIDVFQDWLQDDFIGKTLLTKDYLTSVWMFLGACVDMGIWDMATPRGASAVVLEEMKGLRKEVREIASEARNVARIAQDVAVLLEEYKEGHVVEEMFPGFD
;
A
#
# COMPACT_ATOMS: atom_id res chain seq x y z
N MET A 1 39.48 43.90 68.44
CA MET A 1 39.89 42.68 69.18
C MET A 1 39.10 41.51 68.59
N GLN A 2 39.72 40.75 67.70
CA GLN A 2 40.28 39.41 67.95
C GLN A 2 39.23 38.28 68.06
N GLN A 3 39.06 37.59 66.92
CA GLN A 3 38.97 36.14 66.68
C GLN A 3 38.42 35.20 67.78
N ARG A 4 37.51 34.28 67.38
CA ARG A 4 37.82 32.84 67.43
C ARG A 4 36.84 31.99 66.60
N ILE A 5 37.43 31.11 65.80
CA ILE A 5 36.80 30.07 64.99
C ILE A 5 36.54 28.86 65.88
N HIS A 6 35.42 28.16 65.69
CA HIS A 6 35.34 26.72 65.96
C HIS A 6 34.62 26.01 64.81
N ASN A 7 35.39 25.20 64.09
CA ASN A 7 34.94 24.04 63.34
C ASN A 7 34.25 23.06 64.32
N THR A 8 33.21 22.34 63.88
CA THR A 8 33.31 20.95 63.34
C THR A 8 31.95 20.24 63.42
N SER A 9 31.70 19.38 62.43
CA SER A 9 30.81 18.20 62.43
C SER A 9 29.50 18.37 61.65
N ILE A 10 29.58 18.11 60.35
CA ILE A 10 28.44 17.83 59.49
C ILE A 10 28.06 16.35 59.72
N PRO A 11 26.82 16.02 60.14
CA PRO A 11 26.40 14.63 60.29
C PRO A 11 26.18 13.98 58.92
N GLN A 12 26.80 12.82 58.73
CA GLN A 12 26.64 11.95 57.58
C GLN A 12 25.28 11.23 57.65
N PRO A 13 24.45 11.20 56.58
CA PRO A 13 23.21 10.45 56.57
C PRO A 13 23.46 8.93 56.46
N PRO A 14 22.56 8.09 57.00
CA PRO A 14 22.77 6.66 57.16
C PRO A 14 22.74 5.90 55.83
N LEU A 15 23.61 4.91 55.72
CA LEU A 15 23.65 3.90 54.66
C LEU A 15 22.36 3.06 54.68
N LEU A 16 21.65 3.03 53.56
CA LEU A 16 20.57 2.07 53.35
C LEU A 16 21.17 0.67 53.08
N PRO A 17 20.60 -0.40 53.66
CA PRO A 17 21.04 -1.75 53.38
C PRO A 17 20.65 -2.18 51.97
N SER A 18 21.67 -2.60 51.22
CA SER A 18 21.53 -3.52 50.10
C SER A 18 20.78 -4.79 50.52
N SER A 19 20.11 -5.41 49.54
CA SER A 19 19.57 -6.79 49.53
C SER A 19 18.06 -6.91 49.75
N LEU A 20 17.29 -6.68 48.69
CA LEU A 20 16.21 -7.59 48.36
C LEU A 20 16.48 -8.14 46.97
N ILE A 21 17.03 -9.35 46.98
CA ILE A 21 17.23 -10.22 45.82
C ILE A 21 15.84 -10.56 45.30
N PHE A 22 15.43 -9.95 44.19
CA PHE A 22 14.42 -10.53 43.32
C PHE A 22 15.15 -11.20 42.16
N GLN A 23 14.96 -12.51 42.07
CA GLN A 23 15.53 -13.33 41.01
C GLN A 23 15.08 -12.82 39.64
N ALA A 24 16.06 -12.76 38.74
CA ALA A 24 15.89 -12.38 37.36
C ALA A 24 14.91 -13.30 36.62
N THR A 25 13.94 -12.71 35.94
CA THR A 25 13.52 -13.19 34.62
C THR A 25 13.74 -12.04 33.64
N THR A 26 14.71 -12.26 32.78
CA THR A 26 15.17 -11.37 31.73
C THR A 26 14.16 -11.27 30.60
N THR A 27 14.01 -10.04 30.08
CA THR A 27 13.72 -9.64 28.68
C THR A 27 12.35 -10.06 28.11
N SER A 28 11.59 -9.24 27.40
CA SER A 28 12.04 -8.19 26.49
C SER A 28 10.93 -7.19 26.21
N SER A 29 11.38 -5.97 25.96
CA SER A 29 10.73 -4.79 25.39
C SER A 29 9.42 -5.02 24.62
N THR A 30 8.41 -4.26 25.03
CA THR A 30 7.43 -3.62 24.14
C THR A 30 8.08 -3.26 22.80
N LYS A 31 7.70 -3.95 21.72
CA LYS A 31 7.92 -3.46 20.35
C LYS A 31 6.66 -2.72 19.94
N MET A 32 6.74 -1.39 20.00
CA MET A 32 5.88 -0.51 19.21
C MET A 32 6.06 -0.84 17.73
N SER A 33 4.93 -0.76 17.03
CA SER A 33 4.69 -0.76 15.59
C SER A 33 5.93 -0.60 14.70
N GLU A 34 6.27 -1.67 13.99
CA GLU A 34 7.19 -1.63 12.86
C GLU A 34 6.35 -1.37 11.60
N PRO A 35 6.64 -0.34 10.78
CA PRO A 35 5.90 -0.10 9.55
C PRO A 35 6.17 -1.27 8.60
N LEU A 36 5.10 -1.78 7.96
CA LEU A 36 5.17 -2.81 6.92
C LEU A 36 6.19 -2.40 5.85
N SER A 37 7.30 -3.15 5.76
CA SER A 37 8.31 -2.98 4.73
C SER A 37 7.67 -3.14 3.34
N PRO A 38 7.87 -2.20 2.41
CA PRO A 38 7.30 -2.27 1.06
C PRO A 38 8.19 -3.14 0.17
N THR A 39 8.36 -4.42 0.52
CA THR A 39 9.09 -5.39 -0.32
C THR A 39 8.79 -6.82 0.09
N GLU A 40 7.53 -7.13 0.42
CA GLU A 40 7.09 -8.51 0.24
C GLU A 40 7.08 -8.74 -1.27
N ASP A 41 8.00 -9.58 -1.76
CA ASP A 41 7.93 -10.22 -3.07
C ASP A 41 6.58 -10.95 -3.14
N LEU A 42 5.54 -10.20 -3.54
CA LEU A 42 4.23 -10.74 -3.81
C LEU A 42 4.43 -11.77 -4.91
N SER A 43 4.39 -13.05 -4.52
CA SER A 43 4.49 -14.22 -5.38
C SER A 43 3.76 -13.96 -6.69
N SER A 44 4.36 -14.33 -7.83
CA SER A 44 3.73 -14.14 -9.13
C SER A 44 2.37 -14.83 -9.13
N LEU A 45 1.29 -14.06 -9.00
CA LEU A 45 -0.06 -14.59 -9.04
C LEU A 45 -0.20 -15.38 -10.35
N THR A 46 -0.60 -16.64 -10.27
CA THR A 46 -0.88 -17.47 -11.44
C THR A 46 -2.35 -17.85 -11.44
N ALA A 47 -2.90 -18.13 -12.62
CA ALA A 47 -4.22 -18.73 -12.71
C ALA A 47 -4.19 -20.09 -11.97
N PRO A 48 -5.16 -20.38 -11.09
CA PRO A 48 -5.22 -21.63 -10.37
C PRO A 48 -5.92 -22.74 -11.18
N ASP A 49 -5.39 -23.95 -11.13
CA ASP A 49 -5.98 -25.16 -11.74
C ASP A 49 -6.92 -25.89 -10.77
N TRP A 50 -7.87 -25.21 -10.12
CA TRP A 50 -8.69 -25.88 -9.10
C TRP A 50 -9.77 -26.79 -9.69
N PRO A 51 -9.88 -28.04 -9.18
CA PRO A 51 -11.12 -28.80 -9.23
C PRO A 51 -12.19 -28.15 -8.32
N SER A 52 -13.47 -28.36 -8.64
CA SER A 52 -14.68 -27.92 -7.92
C SER A 52 -14.73 -28.22 -6.40
N THR A 53 -13.77 -28.97 -5.86
CA THR A 53 -13.73 -29.43 -4.47
C THR A 53 -12.79 -28.64 -3.54
N TYR A 54 -12.05 -27.63 -4.04
CA TYR A 54 -10.98 -26.96 -3.26
C TYR A 54 -11.28 -25.51 -2.87
N THR A 55 -12.41 -25.29 -2.19
CA THR A 55 -12.85 -23.99 -1.67
C THR A 55 -11.75 -23.23 -0.91
N THR A 56 -10.95 -23.88 -0.06
CA THR A 56 -9.89 -23.20 0.72
C THR A 56 -8.79 -22.60 -0.14
N GLN A 57 -8.38 -23.30 -1.20
CA GLN A 57 -7.39 -22.75 -2.14
C GLN A 57 -7.99 -21.59 -2.92
N ALA A 58 -9.28 -21.70 -3.28
CA ALA A 58 -10.02 -20.63 -3.93
C ALA A 58 -10.04 -19.32 -3.14
N LEU A 59 -10.36 -19.43 -1.84
CA LEU A 59 -10.38 -18.31 -0.93
C LEU A 59 -8.97 -17.73 -0.68
N ALA A 60 -7.94 -18.56 -0.61
CA ALA A 60 -6.56 -18.12 -0.38
C ALA A 60 -6.04 -17.27 -1.56
N TRP A 61 -6.18 -17.77 -2.79
CA TRP A 61 -5.81 -17.01 -3.98
C TRP A 61 -6.66 -15.77 -4.18
N PHE A 62 -7.95 -15.80 -3.82
CA PHE A 62 -8.77 -14.60 -3.88
C PHE A 62 -8.25 -13.50 -2.96
N ARG A 63 -7.80 -13.87 -1.75
CA ARG A 63 -7.12 -12.93 -0.83
C ARG A 63 -5.84 -12.37 -1.44
N GLU A 64 -5.01 -13.22 -2.05
CA GLU A 64 -3.78 -12.79 -2.73
C GLU A 64 -4.06 -11.84 -3.90
N LEU A 65 -5.03 -12.17 -4.76
CA LEU A 65 -5.50 -11.31 -5.84
C LEU A 65 -5.89 -9.94 -5.28
N ARG A 66 -6.63 -9.92 -4.16
CA ARG A 66 -7.07 -8.66 -3.57
C ARG A 66 -5.93 -7.81 -3.05
N LEU A 67 -5.00 -8.41 -2.31
CA LEU A 67 -3.80 -7.72 -1.83
C LEU A 67 -2.97 -7.16 -2.98
N LYS A 68 -2.81 -7.94 -4.06
CA LYS A 68 -2.07 -7.53 -5.26
C LYS A 68 -2.71 -6.31 -5.92
N ILE A 69 -4.03 -6.32 -6.07
CA ILE A 69 -4.77 -5.19 -6.66
C ILE A 69 -4.69 -3.96 -5.75
N SER A 70 -4.92 -4.09 -4.46
CA SER A 70 -4.78 -2.98 -3.50
C SER A 70 -3.38 -2.36 -3.56
N SER A 71 -2.34 -3.20 -3.64
CA SER A 71 -0.95 -2.74 -3.81
C SER A 71 -0.72 -1.99 -5.12
N ILE A 72 -1.27 -2.48 -6.23
CA ILE A 72 -1.19 -1.82 -7.54
C ILE A 72 -1.86 -0.45 -7.50
N ILE A 73 -3.10 -0.38 -7.03
CA ILE A 73 -3.86 0.87 -6.97
C ILE A 73 -3.17 1.87 -6.04
N HIS A 74 -2.73 1.43 -4.85
CA HIS A 74 -2.04 2.32 -3.91
C HIS A 74 -0.74 2.88 -4.48
N ARG A 75 0.10 2.04 -5.09
CA ARG A 75 1.34 2.50 -5.74
C ARG A 75 1.03 3.47 -6.88
N LEU A 76 0.05 3.15 -7.72
CA LEU A 76 -0.35 3.99 -8.84
C LEU A 76 -0.81 5.37 -8.37
N THR A 77 -1.76 5.42 -7.43
CA THR A 77 -2.26 6.67 -6.85
C THR A 77 -1.12 7.50 -6.28
N LYS A 78 -0.22 6.90 -5.50
CA LYS A 78 0.95 7.58 -4.94
C LYS A 78 1.87 8.17 -6.02
N THR A 79 2.13 7.43 -7.11
CA THR A 79 2.96 7.94 -8.22
C THR A 79 2.27 9.08 -8.98
N LEU A 80 0.94 9.04 -9.13
CA LEU A 80 0.15 10.11 -9.73
C LEU A 80 0.10 11.36 -8.84
N GLU A 81 -0.05 11.19 -7.53
CA GLU A 81 0.03 12.27 -6.54
C GLU A 81 1.41 12.96 -6.56
N ALA A 82 2.49 12.18 -6.67
CA ALA A 82 3.83 12.74 -6.85
C ALA A 82 3.95 13.58 -8.13
N ALA A 83 3.30 13.16 -9.23
CA ALA A 83 3.26 13.96 -10.45
C ALA A 83 2.46 15.26 -10.26
N LEU A 84 1.33 15.21 -9.54
CA LEU A 84 0.58 16.42 -9.16
C LEU A 84 1.45 17.38 -8.34
N GLN A 85 2.24 16.86 -7.41
CA GLN A 85 3.14 17.67 -6.59
C GLN A 85 4.16 18.43 -7.45
N VAL A 86 4.74 17.80 -8.47
CA VAL A 86 5.64 18.49 -9.42
C VAL A 86 4.92 19.64 -10.15
N TYR A 87 3.66 19.46 -10.56
CA TYR A 87 2.88 20.57 -11.14
C TYR A 87 2.65 21.70 -10.13
N GLN A 88 2.45 21.39 -8.85
CA GLN A 88 2.28 22.39 -7.79
C GLN A 88 3.58 23.16 -7.54
N GLU A 89 4.71 22.46 -7.41
CA GLU A 89 6.04 23.06 -7.16
C GLU A 89 6.51 23.94 -8.33
N THR A 90 6.08 23.61 -9.55
CA THR A 90 6.36 24.40 -10.75
C THR A 90 5.31 25.46 -11.07
N ASN A 91 4.36 25.72 -10.16
CA ASN A 91 3.24 26.67 -10.34
C ASN A 91 2.46 26.44 -11.64
N SER A 92 2.33 25.19 -12.06
CA SER A 92 1.70 24.76 -13.32
C SER A 92 0.32 24.12 -13.11
N GLN A 93 -0.38 24.48 -12.03
CA GLN A 93 -1.70 23.95 -11.66
C GLN A 93 -2.80 24.31 -12.68
N GLU A 94 -2.63 25.40 -13.42
CA GLU A 94 -3.57 25.79 -14.49
C GLU A 94 -3.43 24.92 -15.75
N HIS A 95 -2.41 24.06 -15.82
CA HIS A 95 -2.20 23.17 -16.95
C HIS A 95 -3.34 22.12 -17.00
N PRO A 96 -3.98 21.88 -18.15
CA PRO A 96 -5.13 20.96 -18.25
C PRO A 96 -4.85 19.57 -17.66
N ARG A 97 -3.63 19.08 -17.86
CA ARG A 97 -3.19 17.77 -17.37
C ARG A 97 -3.15 17.64 -15.85
N TYR A 98 -3.04 18.75 -15.11
CA TYR A 98 -3.14 18.74 -13.66
C TYR A 98 -4.53 18.25 -13.23
N ARG A 99 -5.59 18.82 -13.84
CA ARG A 99 -6.97 18.41 -13.58
C ARG A 99 -7.25 16.99 -14.09
N ASP A 100 -6.72 16.63 -15.26
CA ASP A 100 -6.88 15.29 -15.81
C ASP A 100 -6.28 14.23 -14.86
N LEU A 101 -5.08 14.47 -14.30
CA LEU A 101 -4.45 13.60 -13.30
C LEU A 101 -5.28 13.48 -12.02
N GLN A 102 -5.87 14.58 -11.53
CA GLN A 102 -6.77 14.53 -10.38
C GLN A 102 -7.98 13.62 -10.65
N GLY A 103 -8.63 13.80 -11.80
CA GLY A 103 -9.78 12.98 -12.17
C GLY A 103 -9.42 11.48 -12.31
N VAL A 104 -8.21 11.16 -12.77
CA VAL A 104 -7.74 9.77 -12.81
C VAL A 104 -7.58 9.19 -11.41
N ILE A 105 -7.03 9.95 -10.46
CA ILE A 105 -6.90 9.53 -9.06
C ILE A 105 -8.29 9.28 -8.46
N ASP A 106 -9.25 10.18 -8.68
CA ASP A 106 -10.61 10.06 -8.18
C ASP A 106 -11.27 8.76 -8.70
N VAL A 107 -11.15 8.47 -10.00
CA VAL A 107 -11.66 7.22 -10.59
C VAL A 107 -11.07 5.97 -9.93
N PHE A 108 -9.77 5.98 -9.59
CA PHE A 108 -9.16 4.85 -8.88
C PHE A 108 -9.66 4.69 -7.45
N GLN A 109 -9.83 5.81 -6.74
CA GLN A 109 -10.32 5.80 -5.37
C GLN A 109 -11.78 5.35 -5.30
N ASP A 110 -12.63 5.90 -6.16
CA ASP A 110 -14.06 5.55 -6.25
C ASP A 110 -14.23 4.06 -6.55
N TRP A 111 -13.53 3.54 -7.56
CA TRP A 111 -13.60 2.11 -7.86
C TRP A 111 -13.10 1.22 -6.72
N LEU A 112 -12.01 1.62 -6.05
CA LEU A 112 -11.47 0.88 -4.93
C LEU A 112 -12.48 0.80 -3.77
N GLN A 113 -13.13 1.91 -3.44
CA GLN A 113 -14.08 2.00 -2.34
C GLN A 113 -15.42 1.33 -2.67
N ASP A 114 -16.03 1.73 -3.80
CA ASP A 114 -17.43 1.38 -4.11
C ASP A 114 -17.57 0.00 -4.74
N ASP A 115 -16.61 -0.39 -5.59
CA ASP A 115 -16.73 -1.57 -6.43
C ASP A 115 -15.84 -2.73 -5.98
N PHE A 116 -14.72 -2.44 -5.34
CA PHE A 116 -13.71 -3.44 -5.00
C PHE A 116 -13.78 -3.87 -3.54
N ILE A 117 -13.66 -2.95 -2.59
CA ILE A 117 -13.64 -3.26 -1.14
C ILE A 117 -14.95 -3.92 -0.71
N GLY A 118 -16.10 -3.39 -1.14
CA GLY A 118 -17.42 -3.88 -0.74
C GLY A 118 -17.78 -5.30 -1.23
N LYS A 119 -17.10 -5.83 -2.26
CA LYS A 119 -17.41 -7.16 -2.81
C LYS A 119 -16.61 -8.25 -2.10
N THR A 120 -17.29 -9.09 -1.35
CA THR A 120 -16.71 -10.22 -0.59
C THR A 120 -16.85 -11.57 -1.28
N LEU A 121 -17.61 -11.62 -2.38
CA LEU A 121 -17.92 -12.83 -3.13
C LEU A 121 -16.97 -12.96 -4.34
N LEU A 122 -16.20 -14.04 -4.40
CA LEU A 122 -15.47 -14.44 -5.59
C LEU A 122 -16.48 -14.99 -6.60
N THR A 123 -16.80 -14.20 -7.62
CA THR A 123 -17.66 -14.58 -8.73
C THR A 123 -17.02 -14.25 -10.07
N LYS A 124 -17.55 -14.84 -11.14
CA LYS A 124 -17.24 -14.43 -12.51
C LYS A 124 -17.42 -12.92 -12.68
N ASP A 125 -18.52 -12.35 -12.18
CA ASP A 125 -18.82 -10.93 -12.34
C ASP A 125 -17.82 -10.03 -11.60
N TYR A 126 -17.41 -10.45 -10.40
CA TYR A 126 -16.35 -9.76 -9.66
C TYR A 126 -15.04 -9.76 -10.45
N LEU A 127 -14.56 -10.93 -10.88
CA LEU A 127 -13.34 -11.04 -11.68
C LEU A 127 -13.47 -10.28 -13.01
N THR A 128 -14.68 -10.24 -13.55
CA THR A 128 -15.02 -9.50 -14.77
C THR A 128 -14.85 -8.00 -14.59
N SER A 129 -15.33 -7.46 -13.47
CA SER A 129 -15.10 -6.05 -13.12
C SER A 129 -13.62 -5.74 -12.90
N VAL A 130 -12.86 -6.65 -12.29
CA VAL A 130 -11.43 -6.50 -12.05
C VAL A 130 -10.65 -6.42 -13.36
N TRP A 131 -10.83 -7.39 -14.28
CA TRP A 131 -10.04 -7.39 -15.51
C TRP A 131 -10.41 -6.22 -16.43
N MET A 132 -11.69 -5.82 -16.48
CA MET A 132 -12.09 -4.65 -17.26
C MET A 132 -11.46 -3.37 -16.71
N PHE A 133 -11.54 -3.17 -15.39
CA PHE A 133 -10.98 -1.96 -14.77
C PHE A 133 -9.46 -1.92 -14.90
N LEU A 134 -8.75 -2.97 -14.50
CA LEU A 134 -7.28 -3.00 -14.58
C LEU A 134 -6.77 -2.98 -16.03
N GLY A 135 -7.51 -3.60 -16.95
CA GLY A 135 -7.17 -3.61 -18.37
C GLY A 135 -7.39 -2.28 -19.08
N ALA A 136 -8.41 -1.51 -18.68
CA ALA A 136 -8.78 -0.26 -19.34
C ALA A 136 -8.20 0.99 -18.65
N CYS A 137 -8.13 1.00 -17.32
CA CYS A 137 -7.92 2.22 -16.55
C CYS A 137 -6.46 2.44 -16.14
N VAL A 138 -5.61 1.41 -16.08
CA VAL A 138 -4.26 1.57 -15.49
C VAL A 138 -3.29 2.33 -16.40
N ASP A 139 -3.60 2.44 -17.70
CA ASP A 139 -2.87 3.33 -18.60
C ASP A 139 -3.32 4.80 -18.53
N MET A 140 -4.42 5.08 -17.84
CA MET A 140 -4.89 6.45 -17.62
C MET A 140 -3.86 7.19 -16.75
N GLY A 141 -3.61 8.45 -17.07
CA GLY A 141 -2.64 9.29 -16.35
C GLY A 141 -1.22 9.28 -16.91
N ILE A 142 -0.76 8.23 -17.62
CA ILE A 142 0.62 8.22 -18.19
C ILE A 142 0.85 9.40 -19.13
N TRP A 143 -0.16 9.69 -19.97
CA TRP A 143 -0.13 10.81 -20.91
C TRP A 143 -0.30 12.17 -20.23
N ASP A 144 -0.91 12.18 -19.04
CA ASP A 144 -1.19 13.39 -18.26
C ASP A 144 -0.03 13.80 -17.36
N MET A 145 0.91 12.88 -17.10
CA MET A 145 2.22 13.18 -16.52
C MET A 145 3.18 13.87 -17.52
N ALA A 146 2.66 14.72 -18.42
CA ALA A 146 3.47 15.47 -19.35
C ALA A 146 4.32 16.53 -18.62
N THR A 147 5.55 16.75 -19.06
CA THR A 147 6.38 17.79 -18.46
C THR A 147 5.92 19.18 -18.99
N PRO A 148 5.67 20.17 -18.13
CA PRO A 148 5.32 21.53 -18.56
C PRO A 148 6.38 22.12 -19.51
N ARG A 149 5.95 22.92 -20.49
CA ARG A 149 6.88 23.59 -21.41
C ARG A 149 7.76 24.58 -20.66
N GLY A 150 9.07 24.52 -20.90
CA GLY A 150 10.05 25.39 -20.24
C GLY A 150 10.46 24.96 -18.83
N ALA A 151 10.00 23.79 -18.37
CA ALA A 151 10.45 23.21 -17.10
C ALA A 151 11.97 22.92 -17.12
N SER A 152 12.58 22.91 -15.94
CA SER A 152 14.00 22.61 -15.78
C SER A 152 14.32 21.17 -16.17
N ALA A 153 15.60 20.89 -16.46
CA ALA A 153 16.05 19.53 -16.74
C ALA A 153 15.79 18.55 -15.57
N VAL A 154 15.79 19.05 -14.33
CA VAL A 154 15.50 18.26 -13.12
C VAL A 154 14.04 17.79 -13.13
N VAL A 155 13.10 18.72 -13.35
CA VAL A 155 11.66 18.42 -13.43
C VAL A 155 11.35 17.47 -14.60
N LEU A 156 12.07 17.62 -15.71
CA LEU A 156 11.94 16.73 -16.86
C LEU A 156 12.31 15.28 -16.52
N GLU A 157 13.46 15.07 -15.88
CA GLU A 157 13.91 13.73 -15.49
C GLU A 157 13.05 13.12 -14.38
N GLU A 158 12.58 13.93 -13.43
CA GLU A 158 11.65 13.49 -12.39
C GLU A 158 10.33 12.98 -13.00
N MET A 159 9.66 13.78 -13.82
CA MET A 159 8.44 13.39 -14.54
C MET A 159 8.65 12.15 -15.43
N LYS A 160 9.84 12.00 -16.01
CA LYS A 160 10.20 10.82 -16.81
C LYS A 160 10.35 9.58 -15.95
N GLY A 161 10.92 9.70 -14.75
CA GLY A 161 10.99 8.64 -13.75
C GLY A 161 9.61 8.17 -13.33
N LEU A 162 8.74 9.11 -12.95
CA LEU A 162 7.36 8.81 -12.56
C LEU A 162 6.58 8.12 -13.68
N ARG A 163 6.69 8.60 -14.94
CA ARG A 163 6.08 7.92 -16.11
C ARG A 163 6.61 6.50 -16.32
N LYS A 164 7.88 6.24 -15.99
CA LYS A 164 8.46 4.90 -16.11
C LYS A 164 7.86 3.98 -15.06
N GLU A 165 7.78 4.44 -13.82
CA GLU A 165 7.16 3.70 -12.71
C GLU A 165 5.70 3.36 -13.00
N VAL A 166 4.89 4.32 -13.47
CA VAL A 166 3.49 4.04 -13.86
C VAL A 166 3.42 2.97 -14.95
N ARG A 167 4.32 2.96 -15.94
CA ARG A 167 4.33 1.90 -16.97
C ARG A 167 4.65 0.52 -16.40
N GLU A 168 5.55 0.45 -15.42
CA GLU A 168 5.88 -0.80 -14.74
C GLU A 168 4.67 -1.32 -13.94
N ILE A 169 4.00 -0.44 -13.19
CA ILE A 169 2.75 -0.75 -12.48
C ILE A 169 1.65 -1.17 -13.47
N ALA A 170 1.50 -0.49 -14.60
CA ALA A 170 0.54 -0.83 -15.64
C ALA A 170 0.80 -2.19 -16.29
N SER A 171 2.08 -2.55 -16.50
CA SER A 171 2.45 -3.88 -16.96
C SER A 171 2.01 -4.96 -15.96
N GLU A 172 2.28 -4.73 -14.68
CA GLU A 172 1.86 -5.62 -13.59
C GLU A 172 0.33 -5.76 -13.53
N ALA A 173 -0.40 -4.64 -13.64
CA ALA A 173 -1.85 -4.65 -13.61
C ALA A 173 -2.48 -5.38 -14.79
N ARG A 174 -1.93 -5.23 -16.01
CA ARG A 174 -2.39 -5.99 -17.17
C ARG A 174 -2.19 -7.49 -16.99
N ASN A 175 -1.10 -7.92 -16.35
CA ASN A 175 -0.89 -9.32 -16.03
C ASN A 175 -1.95 -9.82 -15.04
N VAL A 176 -2.22 -9.06 -13.98
CA VAL A 176 -3.29 -9.38 -13.01
C VAL A 176 -4.67 -9.42 -13.68
N ALA A 177 -4.96 -8.46 -14.58
CA ALA A 177 -6.20 -8.43 -15.35
C ALA A 177 -6.38 -9.69 -16.20
N ARG A 178 -5.32 -10.11 -16.91
CA ARG A 178 -5.35 -11.34 -17.70
C ARG A 178 -5.59 -12.57 -16.83
N ILE A 179 -4.91 -12.67 -15.69
CA ILE A 179 -5.13 -13.77 -14.74
C ILE A 179 -6.57 -13.77 -14.24
N ALA A 180 -7.12 -12.62 -13.85
CA ALA A 180 -8.51 -12.50 -13.42
C ALA A 180 -9.50 -12.92 -14.54
N GLN A 181 -9.21 -12.57 -15.80
CA GLN A 181 -9.99 -13.01 -16.96
C GLN A 181 -9.94 -14.54 -17.11
N ASP A 182 -8.76 -15.15 -17.05
CA ASP A 182 -8.59 -16.60 -17.17
C ASP A 182 -9.38 -17.34 -16.07
N VAL A 183 -9.33 -16.83 -14.83
CA VAL A 183 -10.11 -17.42 -13.71
C VAL A 183 -11.62 -17.17 -13.84
N ALA A 184 -12.04 -16.04 -14.42
CA ALA A 184 -13.46 -15.79 -14.68
C ALA A 184 -14.04 -16.82 -15.66
N VAL A 185 -13.27 -17.20 -16.69
CA VAL A 185 -13.65 -18.26 -17.63
C VAL A 185 -13.73 -19.61 -16.92
N LEU A 186 -12.75 -19.96 -16.07
CA LEU A 186 -12.80 -21.19 -15.28
C LEU A 186 -14.04 -21.24 -14.37
N LEU A 187 -14.33 -20.17 -13.63
CA LEU A 187 -15.54 -20.13 -12.77
C LEU A 187 -16.85 -20.24 -13.57
N GLU A 188 -16.90 -19.72 -14.79
CA GLU A 188 -18.04 -19.89 -15.68
C GLU A 188 -18.27 -21.36 -16.05
N GLU A 189 -17.20 -22.11 -16.30
CA GLU A 189 -17.24 -23.54 -16.59
C GLU A 189 -17.74 -24.36 -15.39
N TYR A 190 -17.40 -23.94 -14.17
CA TYR A 190 -17.79 -24.63 -12.92
C TYR A 190 -19.12 -24.16 -12.31
N LYS A 191 -19.66 -23.00 -12.71
CA LYS A 191 -20.87 -22.37 -12.13
C LYS A 191 -20.79 -22.16 -10.60
N GLU A 192 -19.60 -21.86 -10.09
CA GLU A 192 -19.34 -21.71 -8.65
C GLU A 192 -19.13 -20.26 -8.22
N GLY A 193 -19.39 -19.99 -6.94
CA GLY A 193 -19.05 -18.74 -6.27
C GLY A 193 -18.63 -19.02 -4.83
N HIS A 194 -17.65 -18.28 -4.31
CA HIS A 194 -17.09 -18.49 -2.98
C HIS A 194 -17.11 -17.21 -2.14
N VAL A 195 -17.51 -17.29 -0.86
CA VAL A 195 -17.60 -16.15 0.08
C VAL A 195 -16.36 -16.12 0.98
N VAL A 196 -15.74 -14.95 1.14
CA VAL A 196 -14.73 -14.72 2.19
C VAL A 196 -15.30 -13.73 3.21
N GLU A 197 -15.48 -14.15 4.46
CA GLU A 197 -16.09 -13.33 5.54
C GLU A 197 -15.11 -12.42 6.30
N GLU A 198 -13.84 -12.35 5.91
CA GLU A 198 -12.86 -11.44 6.51
C GLU A 198 -12.00 -10.82 5.41
N MET A 199 -12.07 -9.50 5.26
CA MET A 199 -11.17 -8.77 4.36
C MET A 199 -10.85 -7.40 4.93
N PHE A 200 -9.57 -7.20 5.23
CA PHE A 200 -8.92 -5.97 5.74
C PHE A 200 -9.01 -5.68 7.25
N PRO A 201 -8.46 -6.54 8.14
CA PRO A 201 -7.99 -6.02 9.43
C PRO A 201 -6.71 -5.19 9.18
N GLY A 202 -6.78 -3.86 9.34
CA GLY A 202 -5.59 -2.99 9.40
C GLY A 202 -5.36 -1.99 8.26
N PHE A 203 -6.38 -1.66 7.47
CA PHE A 203 -6.42 -0.38 6.73
C PHE A 203 -7.17 0.65 7.59
N ASP A 204 -6.51 1.10 8.67
CA ASP A 204 -6.91 2.26 9.48
C ASP A 204 -5.90 3.40 9.28
#